data_AF-A0A1K2HYU9-F1
#
_entry.id   AF-A0A1K2HYU9-F1
#
_cell.length_a   1.000
_cell.length_b   1.000
_cell.length_c   1.000
_cell.angle_alpha   90.00
_cell.angle_beta   90.00
_cell.angle_gamma   90.00
#
_symmetry.space_group_name_H-M   'P 1'
#
loop_
_entity.id
_entity.type
_entity.pdbx_description
1 polymer ?
#
loop_
_entity_poly.entity_id
_entity_poly.type
_entity_poly.pdbx_seq_one_letter_code
_entity_poly.pdbx_strand_id
1 'polypeptide(L)'
;MPHKFKIVARANDQFGVQFGYNAEVIVWSESYAGKASAKNCIDSLKKNAPDAAVFDLAREGEAPKGYRFEIVASKDSQAFVRFVAANGETMMRSETYKSKSSARHAIASIKKNAPLAETLDMTVSKD
;
A
#
# COMPACT_ATOMS: atom_id res chain seq x y z
N MET A 1 -8.64 3.80 -16.44
CA MET A 1 -7.30 3.23 -16.21
C MET A 1 -7.44 1.88 -15.52
N PRO A 2 -6.58 0.89 -15.80
CA PRO A 2 -6.70 -0.44 -15.22
C PRO A 2 -6.23 -0.52 -13.75
N HIS A 3 -5.45 0.46 -13.28
CA HIS A 3 -5.10 0.63 -11.86
C HIS A 3 -6.15 1.44 -11.11
N LYS A 4 -6.58 0.95 -9.95
CA LYS A 4 -7.64 1.58 -9.14
C LYS A 4 -7.35 1.45 -7.65
N PHE A 5 -7.79 2.44 -6.88
CA PHE A 5 -8.03 2.30 -5.46
C PHE A 5 -9.46 1.79 -5.21
N LYS A 6 -9.63 0.90 -4.24
CA LYS A 6 -10.93 0.45 -3.74
C LYS A 6 -10.98 0.68 -2.24
N ILE A 7 -11.99 1.40 -1.76
CA ILE A 7 -12.36 1.41 -0.35
C ILE A 7 -13.31 0.25 -0.13
N VAL A 8 -12.95 -0.69 0.73
CA VAL A 8 -13.72 -1.92 0.99
C VAL A 8 -14.24 -1.95 2.42
N ALA A 9 -15.42 -2.51 2.63
CA ALA A 9 -15.92 -2.80 3.98
C ALA A 9 -15.17 -4.00 4.58
N ARG A 10 -15.01 -3.98 5.90
CA ARG A 10 -14.42 -5.07 6.71
C ARG A 10 -15.33 -5.36 7.90
N ALA A 11 -15.01 -6.42 8.65
CA ALA A 11 -15.71 -6.74 9.89
C ALA A 11 -15.69 -5.55 10.88
N ASN A 12 -16.64 -5.56 11.82
CA ASN A 12 -16.77 -4.53 12.87
C ASN A 12 -16.94 -3.10 12.32
N ASP A 13 -17.65 -2.96 11.19
CA ASP A 13 -17.89 -1.69 10.51
C ASP A 13 -16.61 -0.90 10.18
N GLN A 14 -15.50 -1.61 9.96
CA GLN A 14 -14.24 -1.03 9.57
C GLN A 14 -14.07 -0.97 8.05
N PHE A 15 -13.07 -0.21 7.61
CA PHE A 15 -12.78 0.06 6.21
C PHE A 15 -11.35 -0.30 5.88
N GLY A 16 -11.09 -0.79 4.67
CA GLY A 16 -9.75 -0.98 4.15
C GLY A 16 -9.57 -0.28 2.81
N VAL A 17 -8.32 -0.07 2.43
CA VAL A 17 -7.93 0.39 1.10
C VAL A 17 -7.22 -0.75 0.38
N GLN A 18 -7.53 -0.93 -0.90
CA GLN A 18 -6.77 -1.78 -1.82
C GLN A 18 -6.31 -0.95 -3.01
N PHE A 19 -5.07 -1.14 -3.44
CA PHE A 19 -4.57 -0.66 -4.73
C PHE A 19 -4.22 -1.87 -5.59
N GLY A 20 -4.72 -1.91 -6.82
CA GLY A 20 -4.57 -3.07 -7.67
C GLY A 20 -4.69 -2.76 -9.16
N TYR A 21 -4.36 -3.75 -9.99
CA TYR A 21 -4.53 -3.76 -11.43
C TYR A 21 -5.63 -4.76 -11.80
N ASN A 22 -6.71 -4.30 -12.44
CA ASN A 22 -7.90 -5.09 -12.70
C ASN A 22 -8.45 -5.75 -11.41
N ALA A 23 -8.34 -7.08 -11.30
CA ALA A 23 -8.79 -7.86 -10.15
C ALA A 23 -7.66 -8.15 -9.14
N GLU A 24 -6.40 -7.94 -9.52
CA GLU A 24 -5.23 -8.30 -8.70
C GLU A 24 -4.87 -7.15 -7.75
N VAL A 25 -4.83 -7.44 -6.45
CA VAL A 25 -4.43 -6.49 -5.41
C VAL A 25 -2.91 -6.49 -5.29
N ILE A 26 -2.29 -5.31 -5.37
CA ILE A 26 -0.85 -5.13 -5.24
C ILE A 26 -0.49 -4.81 -3.78
N VAL A 27 -1.23 -3.87 -3.17
CA VAL A 27 -1.08 -3.50 -1.76
C VAL A 27 -2.43 -3.22 -1.12
N TRP A 28 -2.52 -3.43 0.19
CA TRP A 28 -3.70 -3.09 0.99
C TRP A 28 -3.30 -2.45 2.32
N SER A 29 -4.22 -1.66 2.89
CA SER A 29 -4.06 -1.07 4.22
C SER A 29 -4.49 -2.00 5.34
N GLU A 30 -4.16 -1.65 6.57
CA GLU A 30 -4.87 -2.13 7.75
C GLU A 30 -6.33 -1.65 7.77
N SER A 31 -7.08 -2.07 8.80
CA SER A 31 -8.48 -1.68 8.97
C SER A 31 -8.57 -0.33 9.67
N TYR A 32 -9.41 0.55 9.15
CA TYR A 32 -9.70 1.85 9.70
C TYR A 32 -11.11 1.90 10.27
N ALA A 33 -11.30 2.59 11.40
CA ALA A 33 -12.63 2.77 11.99
C ALA A 33 -13.56 3.67 11.15
N GLY A 34 -13.03 4.45 10.21
CA GLY A 34 -13.82 5.37 9.39
C GLY A 34 -13.33 5.50 7.96
N LYS A 35 -14.27 5.74 7.03
CA LYS A 35 -13.97 5.99 5.61
C LYS A 35 -13.04 7.18 5.39
N ALA A 36 -13.10 8.19 6.26
CA ALA A 36 -12.21 9.35 6.18
C ALA A 36 -10.73 8.95 6.29
N SER A 37 -10.39 8.05 7.21
CA SER A 37 -9.01 7.55 7.33
C SER A 37 -8.58 6.72 6.11
N ALA A 38 -9.50 5.95 5.52
CA ALA A 38 -9.24 5.24 4.26
C ALA A 38 -8.95 6.23 3.10
N LYS A 39 -9.71 7.32 3.00
CA LYS A 39 -9.47 8.39 2.01
C LYS A 39 -8.12 9.08 2.25
N ASN A 40 -7.80 9.44 3.49
CA ASN A 40 -6.52 10.03 3.85
C ASN A 40 -5.34 9.10 3.49
N CYS A 41 -5.51 7.78 3.64
CA CYS A 41 -4.52 6.80 3.24
C CYS A 41 -4.27 6.82 1.72
N ILE A 42 -5.34 6.88 0.91
CA ILE A 42 -5.26 7.00 -0.55
C ILE A 42 -4.57 8.31 -0.95
N ASP A 43 -4.99 9.44 -0.38
CA ASP A 43 -4.44 10.76 -0.70
C ASP A 43 -2.95 10.84 -0.37
N SER A 44 -2.56 10.23 0.75
CA SER A 44 -1.16 10.11 1.14
C SER A 44 -0.35 9.26 0.16
N LEU A 45 -0.91 8.15 -0.33
CA LEU A 45 -0.24 7.34 -1.34
C LEU A 45 -0.11 8.10 -2.66
N LYS A 46 -1.18 8.75 -3.14
CA LYS A 46 -1.19 9.55 -4.37
C LYS A 46 -0.14 10.66 -4.34
N LYS A 47 -0.04 11.37 -3.20
CA LYS A 47 0.86 12.51 -3.04
C LYS A 47 2.31 12.08 -2.87
N ASN A 48 2.57 11.08 -2.03
CA ASN A 48 3.93 10.83 -1.54
C ASN A 48 4.61 9.62 -2.18
N ALA A 49 3.87 8.67 -2.75
CA ALA A 49 4.47 7.49 -3.36
C ALA A 49 5.45 7.79 -4.52
N PRO A 50 5.17 8.72 -5.45
CA PRO A 50 6.05 8.96 -6.61
C PRO A 50 7.51 9.21 -6.21
N ASP A 51 7.69 10.08 -5.21
CA ASP A 51 9.01 10.58 -4.78
C ASP A 51 9.57 9.81 -3.58
N ALA A 52 8.78 8.94 -2.94
CA ALA A 52 9.19 8.18 -1.78
C ALA A 52 10.43 7.33 -2.06
N ALA A 53 11.45 7.43 -1.20
CA ALA A 53 12.65 6.62 -1.33
C ALA A 53 12.34 5.12 -1.10
N VAL A 54 13.19 4.24 -1.63
CA VAL A 54 13.04 2.78 -1.53
C VAL A 54 14.18 2.21 -0.72
N PHE A 55 13.86 1.53 0.38
CA PHE A 55 14.83 0.92 1.28
C PHE A 55 14.70 -0.61 1.26
N ASP A 56 15.82 -1.30 1.08
CA ASP A 56 15.89 -2.75 1.18
C ASP A 56 16.32 -3.11 2.60
N LEU A 57 15.34 -3.40 3.46
CA LEU A 57 15.53 -3.75 4.87
C LEU A 57 15.65 -5.27 5.08
N ALA A 58 15.86 -6.05 4.02
CA ALA A 58 16.10 -7.49 4.14
C ALA A 58 17.46 -7.82 4.79
N ARG A 59 18.31 -6.81 4.99
CA ARG A 59 19.58 -6.88 5.72
C ARG A 59 19.59 -5.65 6.62
N GLU A 60 19.35 -5.90 7.90
CA GLU A 60 19.21 -4.97 9.03
C GLU A 60 19.72 -3.53 8.84
N GLY A 61 18.95 -2.56 9.36
CA GLY A 61 19.29 -1.14 9.44
C GLY A 61 18.11 -0.30 9.93
N GLU A 62 18.38 0.88 10.49
CA GLU A 62 17.33 1.84 10.85
C GLU A 62 16.71 2.42 9.57
N ALA A 63 15.39 2.30 9.43
CA ALA A 63 14.70 2.89 8.31
C ALA A 63 14.73 4.42 8.45
N PRO A 64 15.12 5.16 7.41
CA PRO A 64 15.19 6.61 7.51
C PRO A 64 13.81 7.23 7.66
N LYS A 65 13.79 8.45 8.20
CA LYS A 65 12.56 9.21 8.44
C LYS A 65 11.90 9.64 7.13
N GLY A 66 10.59 9.86 7.17
CA GLY A 66 9.81 10.32 6.02
C GLY A 66 9.05 9.22 5.29
N TYR A 67 8.29 9.63 4.27
CA TYR A 67 7.53 8.72 3.42
C TYR A 67 8.47 7.85 2.58
N ARG A 68 8.26 6.54 2.61
CA ARG A 68 9.17 5.58 1.99
C ARG A 68 8.50 4.25 1.68
N PHE A 69 9.09 3.54 0.73
CA PHE A 69 8.86 2.12 0.52
C PHE A 69 9.95 1.31 1.20
N GLU A 70 9.55 0.22 1.84
CA GLU A 70 10.47 -0.73 2.45
C GLU A 70 10.25 -2.12 1.86
N ILE A 71 11.32 -2.77 1.40
CA ILE A 71 11.35 -4.18 1.02
C ILE A 71 11.85 -4.94 2.25
N VAL A 72 10.98 -5.75 2.84
CA VAL A 72 11.23 -6.44 4.10
C VAL A 72 11.29 -7.95 3.87
N ALA A 73 12.23 -8.63 4.51
CA ALA A 73 12.31 -10.09 4.46
C ALA A 73 11.21 -10.75 5.31
N SER A 74 10.63 -11.83 4.79
CA SER A 74 9.75 -12.74 5.51
C SER A 74 10.57 -13.89 6.13
N LYS A 75 9.98 -14.62 7.07
CA LYS A 75 10.61 -15.76 7.77
C LYS A 75 11.03 -16.89 6.83
N ASP A 76 10.40 -16.98 5.67
CA ASP A 76 10.63 -18.00 4.64
C ASP A 76 11.54 -17.51 3.49
N SER A 77 12.36 -16.48 3.74
CA SER A 77 13.25 -15.87 2.74
C SER A 77 12.53 -15.21 1.55
N GLN A 78 11.20 -15.09 1.57
CA GLN A 78 10.47 -14.21 0.65
C GLN A 78 10.62 -12.74 1.05
N ALA A 79 10.12 -11.82 0.23
CA ALA A 79 10.14 -10.38 0.53
C ALA A 79 8.77 -9.74 0.29
N PHE A 80 8.32 -8.84 1.15
CA PHE A 80 7.12 -8.03 0.92
C PHE A 80 7.48 -6.55 0.91
N VAL A 81 6.59 -5.74 0.34
CA VAL A 81 6.71 -4.28 0.28
C VAL A 81 5.77 -3.67 1.30
N ARG A 82 6.19 -2.61 1.97
CA ARG A 82 5.28 -1.71 2.68
C ARG A 82 5.56 -0.25 2.33
N PHE A 83 4.49 0.55 2.28
CA PHE A 83 4.59 2.01 2.24
C PHE A 83 4.40 2.56 3.65
N VAL A 84 5.34 3.37 4.10
CA VAL A 84 5.43 3.85 5.48
C VAL A 84 5.33 5.38 5.48
N ALA A 85 4.50 5.90 6.38
CA ALA A 85 4.30 7.33 6.57
C ALA A 85 5.50 7.99 7.26
N ALA A 86 5.53 9.32 7.24
CA ALA A 86 6.60 10.10 7.86
C ALA A 86 6.75 9.86 9.37
N ASN A 87 5.65 9.52 10.07
CA ASN A 87 5.63 9.18 11.49
C ASN A 87 6.08 7.72 11.78
N GLY A 88 6.43 6.94 10.75
CA GLY A 88 6.83 5.54 10.90
C GLY A 88 5.69 4.52 10.81
N GLU A 89 4.44 4.97 10.70
CA GLU A 89 3.28 4.09 10.59
C GLU A 89 3.20 3.41 9.21
N THR A 90 2.96 2.10 9.19
CA THR A 90 2.75 1.37 7.93
C THR A 90 1.35 1.66 7.40
N MET A 91 1.27 2.26 6.22
CA MET A 91 -0.02 2.62 5.61
C MET A 91 -0.59 1.49 4.76
N MET A 92 0.27 0.83 3.98
CA MET A 92 -0.10 -0.29 3.13
C MET A 92 1.03 -1.31 3.04
N ARG A 93 0.66 -2.57 2.79
CA ARG A 93 1.59 -3.68 2.56
C ARG A 93 1.14 -4.54 1.38
N SER A 94 2.10 -5.21 0.74
CA SER A 94 1.85 -6.22 -0.29
C SER A 94 1.78 -7.63 0.29
N GLU A 95 1.45 -8.58 -0.57
CA GLU A 95 1.75 -9.99 -0.35
C GLU A 95 3.28 -10.23 -0.35
N THR A 96 3.69 -11.44 0.00
CA THR A 96 5.08 -11.86 -0.15
C THR A 96 5.38 -12.19 -1.62
N TYR A 97 6.53 -11.74 -2.06
CA TYR A 97 7.11 -12.04 -3.36
C TYR A 97 8.29 -13.00 -3.20
N LYS A 98 8.39 -13.95 -4.14
CA LYS A 98 9.50 -14.90 -4.20
C LYS A 98 10.85 -14.24 -4.51
N SER A 99 10.85 -13.04 -5.08
CA SER A 99 12.07 -12.33 -5.45
C SER A 99 12.02 -10.85 -5.10
N LYS A 100 13.18 -10.26 -4.77
CA LYS A 100 13.33 -8.81 -4.59
C LYS A 100 13.01 -8.03 -5.86
N SER A 101 13.24 -8.61 -7.03
CA SER A 101 12.92 -7.97 -8.30
C SER A 101 11.42 -7.73 -8.43
N SER A 102 10.60 -8.75 -8.11
CA SER A 102 9.14 -8.64 -8.08
C SER A 102 8.67 -7.56 -7.10
N ALA A 103 9.28 -7.46 -5.92
CA ALA A 103 8.99 -6.39 -4.96
C ALA A 103 9.31 -4.99 -5.53
N ARG A 104 10.45 -4.83 -6.22
CA ARG A 104 10.82 -3.57 -6.88
C ARG A 104 9.87 -3.22 -8.03
N HIS A 105 9.38 -4.19 -8.79
CA HIS A 105 8.38 -3.98 -9.82
C HIS A 105 7.03 -3.53 -9.25
N ALA A 106 6.60 -4.11 -8.12
CA ALA A 106 5.41 -3.65 -7.42
C ALA A 106 5.54 -2.18 -6.99
N ILE A 107 6.68 -1.79 -6.41
CA ILE A 107 6.95 -0.39 -6.04
C ILE A 107 6.91 0.52 -7.28
N ALA A 108 7.60 0.14 -8.37
CA ALA A 108 7.60 0.94 -9.60
C ALA A 108 6.18 1.12 -10.17
N SER A 109 5.34 0.09 -10.10
CA SER A 109 3.94 0.18 -10.50
C SER A 109 3.17 1.16 -9.61
N ILE A 110 3.31 1.06 -8.28
CA ILE A 110 2.64 1.97 -7.34
C ILE A 110 3.07 3.41 -7.61
N LYS A 111 4.38 3.69 -7.70
CA LYS A 111 4.90 5.04 -7.97
C LYS A 111 4.30 5.66 -9.24
N LYS A 112 4.24 4.88 -10.31
CA LYS A 112 3.75 5.33 -11.62
C LYS A 112 2.23 5.53 -11.63
N ASN A 113 1.49 4.60 -11.03
CA ASN A 113 0.06 4.46 -11.28
C ASN A 113 -0.82 4.98 -10.13
N ALA A 114 -0.33 5.00 -8.89
CA ALA A 114 -1.10 5.50 -7.75
C ALA A 114 -1.61 6.94 -7.94
N PRO A 115 -0.78 7.93 -8.37
CA PRO A 115 -1.23 9.32 -8.52
C PRO A 115 -2.37 9.49 -9.52
N LEU A 116 -2.45 8.60 -10.50
CA LEU A 116 -3.40 8.64 -11.61
C LEU A 116 -4.64 7.77 -11.34
N ALA A 117 -4.57 6.85 -10.39
CA ALA A 117 -5.63 5.87 -10.18
C ALA A 117 -6.91 6.50 -9.63
N GLU A 118 -8.05 6.09 -10.20
CA GLU A 118 -9.37 6.44 -9.67
C GLU A 118 -9.61 5.74 -8.33
N THR A 119 -10.50 6.31 -7.52
CA THR A 119 -10.94 5.73 -6.26
C THR A 119 -12.38 5.25 -6.41
N LEU A 120 -12.62 3.98 -6.14
CA LEU A 120 -13.95 3.38 -6.08
C LEU A 120 -14.33 3.11 -4.62
N ASP A 121 -15.51 3.58 -4.20
CA ASP A 121 -16.11 3.14 -2.93
C ASP A 121 -16.88 1.84 -3.19
N MET A 122 -16.36 0.72 -2.68
CA MET A 122 -16.94 -0.62 -2.76
C MET A 122 -17.61 -1.03 -1.45
N THR A 123 -17.83 -0.09 -0.54
CA THR A 123 -18.68 -0.35 0.62
C THR A 123 -20.11 -0.41 0.13
N VAL A 124 -20.79 -1.55 0.33
CA VAL A 124 -22.22 -1.63 0.07
C VAL A 124 -22.92 -0.61 0.96
N SER A 125 -23.87 0.14 0.41
CA SER A 125 -24.91 0.77 1.22
C SER A 125 -25.57 -0.37 2.01
N LYS A 126 -25.45 -0.36 3.33
CA LYS A 126 -26.39 -1.11 4.16
C LYS A 126 -27.71 -0.37 4.01
N ASP A 127 -28.49 -0.74 3.00
CA ASP A 127 -29.93 -0.43 2.95
C ASP A 127 -30.65 -1.17 4.07
#